data_AF-A0A1V9ZQX6-F1
#
_entry.id   AF-A0A1V9ZQX6-F1
#
_cell.length_a   1.000
_cell.length_b   1.000
_cell.length_c   1.000
_cell.angle_alpha   90.00
_cell.angle_beta   90.00
_cell.angle_gamma   90.00
#
_symmetry.space_group_name_H-M   'P 1'
#
loop_
_entity.id
_entity.type
_entity.pdbx_description
1 polymer ?
#
loop_
_entity_poly.entity_id
_entity_poly.type
_entity_poly.pdbx_seq_one_letter_code
_entity_poly.pdbx_strand_id
1 'polypeptide(L)'
;MALKPFGKLEEYSGRVPWSVFPRKRLDITFSDIAAGISSCLYLRDSQRTSLTNDLESLWDPSGHGFVCLSVRTGFDLFLQTMNYPKGSEIICSSITIPDMIKVIHHHGLVAVPIDLDDKTLAMQTETLAQAVTDKTKAILVAHIFGTLSNLDSVVDFAKEHNLLTIEDCAQAYCGPSYKGHPKVDVSMFSFGTIKTSTAFGGAMLRVLDNEILDGMKRRNNRCEPRSRMFFLQRLVKYSVLHGMTSPPLFGLFLKTCRQLGYNHDEIITSQIRGFSGGELITLLRQRPSMPLLGLLYRKLSSYDHAYVMQRKTKSELLERLIKDVPNASVPGNLARNHYYWLFPVVCPYPKRVAELMIKDGFDVTSGATQLAFVPHPTDPNYDPVNSKAIMQNLLYLPVTAEMPDWAIEKMAKSFARAAAAFQNDIAPYKCANDQLSVNGQWNTSIFGCFNDIYPNGLMSIFCPCISLGKVSQRIGISFPKVFVGLGLLWLSGILFWNLDGIEKSFWWLGTFLVLMAFAVSLWIRMKVRIAFQIRGSFCDDFFNSFFCPCCSIAQMAAQTTVYESRKCSFKDTLPAFNLA
;
A
#
# COMPACT_ATOMS: atom_id res chain seq x y z
N MET A 1 -4.73 -15.65 -30.83
CA MET A 1 -4.16 -14.64 -29.92
C MET A 1 -5.32 -13.85 -29.33
N ALA A 2 -5.76 -14.16 -28.11
CA ALA A 2 -6.90 -13.47 -27.50
C ALA A 2 -6.52 -11.99 -27.30
N LEU A 3 -7.33 -11.08 -27.84
CA LEU A 3 -7.09 -9.64 -27.78
C LEU A 3 -7.12 -9.18 -26.31
N LYS A 4 -5.94 -9.06 -25.68
CA LYS A 4 -5.75 -8.12 -24.57
C LYS A 4 -6.02 -6.72 -25.13
N PRO A 5 -6.73 -5.88 -24.38
CA PRO A 5 -7.75 -4.93 -24.87
C PRO A 5 -7.29 -3.94 -25.95
N PHE A 6 -5.99 -3.68 -26.05
CA PHE A 6 -5.45 -2.66 -26.97
C PHE A 6 -4.44 -3.19 -27.98
N GLY A 7 -4.13 -4.50 -28.02
CA GLY A 7 -3.30 -5.14 -29.07
C GLY A 7 -2.22 -4.22 -29.70
N LYS A 8 -2.30 -4.01 -31.02
CA LYS A 8 -1.46 -3.04 -31.76
C LYS A 8 -1.94 -1.58 -31.67
N LEU A 9 -3.13 -1.31 -31.12
CA LEU A 9 -3.67 0.06 -30.97
C LEU A 9 -2.83 0.92 -30.03
N GLU A 10 -2.07 0.32 -29.12
CA GLU A 10 -1.08 1.02 -28.28
C GLU A 10 -0.04 1.80 -29.09
N GLU A 11 0.43 1.20 -30.19
CA GLU A 11 1.45 1.77 -31.06
C GLU A 11 1.02 3.11 -31.65
N TYR A 12 -0.28 3.26 -31.90
CA TYR A 12 -0.91 4.45 -32.46
C TYR A 12 -1.40 5.40 -31.37
N SER A 13 -2.15 4.88 -30.39
CA SER A 13 -2.77 5.68 -29.32
C SER A 13 -1.74 6.29 -28.36
N GLY A 14 -0.59 5.65 -28.17
CA GLY A 14 0.50 6.17 -27.34
C GLY A 14 1.19 7.41 -27.91
N ARG A 15 1.04 7.70 -29.21
CA ARG A 15 1.66 8.86 -29.89
C ARG A 15 0.88 10.17 -29.71
N VAL A 16 -0.34 10.09 -29.20
CA VAL A 16 -1.20 11.26 -29.01
C VAL A 16 -0.65 12.13 -27.87
N PRO A 17 -0.64 13.48 -27.98
CA PRO A 17 0.08 14.34 -27.02
C PRO A 17 -0.36 14.25 -25.56
N TRP A 18 -1.63 13.91 -25.30
CA TRP A 18 -2.17 13.77 -23.94
C TRP A 18 -2.16 12.34 -23.41
N SER A 19 -1.60 11.38 -24.15
CA SER A 19 -1.54 9.99 -23.72
C SER A 19 -0.60 9.81 -22.54
N VAL A 20 -1.08 9.06 -21.55
CA VAL A 20 -0.27 8.66 -20.40
C VAL A 20 -0.29 7.15 -20.30
N PHE A 21 0.88 6.51 -20.32
CA PHE A 21 1.01 5.08 -20.08
C PHE A 21 0.78 4.78 -18.59
N PRO A 22 -0.22 3.98 -18.23
CA PRO A 22 -0.57 3.72 -16.83
C PRO A 22 0.46 2.83 -16.12
N ARG A 23 0.63 3.03 -14.81
CA ARG A 23 1.57 2.27 -13.95
C ARG A 23 1.39 0.75 -14.00
N LYS A 24 0.15 0.30 -14.21
CA LYS A 24 -0.19 -1.11 -14.23
C LYS A 24 -1.41 -1.38 -15.10
N ARG A 25 -1.36 -2.51 -15.80
CA ARG A 25 -2.53 -3.11 -16.45
C ARG A 25 -2.92 -4.41 -15.78
N LEU A 26 -4.24 -4.65 -15.77
CA LEU A 26 -4.81 -5.89 -15.27
C LEU A 26 -4.54 -7.00 -16.29
N ASP A 27 -3.91 -8.09 -15.84
CA ASP A 27 -3.52 -9.21 -16.69
C ASP A 27 -4.69 -10.18 -16.92
N ILE A 28 -5.68 -9.70 -17.65
CA ILE A 28 -6.96 -10.37 -17.91
C ILE A 28 -7.52 -9.92 -19.27
N THR A 29 -8.32 -10.76 -19.92
CA THR A 29 -9.03 -10.39 -21.16
C THR A 29 -10.51 -10.09 -20.89
N PHE A 30 -11.18 -9.35 -21.78
CA PHE A 30 -12.64 -9.17 -21.69
C PHE A 30 -13.40 -10.50 -21.80
N SER A 31 -12.84 -11.50 -22.50
CA SER A 31 -13.40 -12.86 -22.55
C SER A 31 -13.34 -13.55 -21.19
N ASP A 32 -12.24 -13.39 -20.45
CA ASP A 32 -12.12 -13.92 -19.08
C ASP A 32 -13.12 -13.25 -18.14
N ILE A 33 -13.27 -11.94 -18.24
CA ILE A 33 -14.24 -11.17 -17.46
C ILE A 33 -15.67 -11.65 -17.76
N ALA A 34 -16.02 -11.78 -19.05
CA ALA A 34 -17.33 -12.27 -19.47
C ALA A 34 -17.59 -13.71 -18.96
N ALA A 35 -16.57 -14.57 -18.99
CA ALA A 35 -16.66 -15.91 -18.40
C ALA A 35 -16.87 -15.86 -16.88
N GLY A 36 -16.20 -14.94 -16.17
CA GLY A 36 -16.42 -14.71 -14.74
C GLY A 36 -17.83 -14.22 -14.42
N ILE A 37 -18.37 -13.29 -15.21
CA ILE A 37 -19.75 -12.80 -15.08
C ILE A 37 -20.75 -13.92 -15.36
N SER A 38 -20.53 -14.68 -16.43
CA SER A 38 -21.37 -15.85 -16.76
C SER A 38 -21.35 -16.87 -15.62
N SER A 39 -20.18 -17.12 -15.01
CA SER A 39 -20.03 -18.01 -13.85
C SER A 39 -20.85 -17.58 -12.65
N CYS A 40 -21.15 -16.28 -12.49
CA CYS A 40 -22.07 -15.80 -11.44
C CYS A 40 -23.50 -16.31 -11.64
N LEU A 41 -23.91 -16.57 -12.89
CA LEU A 41 -25.27 -16.96 -13.28
C LEU A 41 -25.49 -18.48 -13.21
N TYR A 42 -24.51 -19.30 -13.61
CA TYR A 42 -24.71 -20.75 -13.76
C TYR A 42 -24.04 -21.64 -12.70
N LEU A 43 -22.86 -21.30 -12.16
CA LEU A 43 -22.21 -22.18 -11.16
C LEU A 43 -23.05 -22.26 -9.90
N ARG A 44 -23.13 -23.44 -9.26
CA ARG A 44 -23.93 -23.68 -8.03
C ARG A 44 -23.04 -24.22 -6.92
N ASP A 45 -23.46 -24.01 -5.67
CA ASP A 45 -22.64 -24.43 -4.52
C ASP A 45 -22.51 -25.97 -4.42
N SER A 46 -23.49 -26.71 -4.95
CA SER A 46 -23.42 -28.17 -5.11
C SER A 46 -22.23 -28.66 -5.94
N GLN A 47 -21.65 -27.80 -6.80
CA GLN A 47 -20.48 -28.11 -7.63
C GLN A 47 -19.15 -27.76 -6.94
N ARG A 48 -19.19 -27.16 -5.74
CA ARG A 48 -17.99 -26.63 -5.07
C ARG A 48 -16.92 -27.69 -4.89
N THR A 49 -17.27 -28.85 -4.35
CA THR A 49 -16.30 -29.92 -4.07
C THR A 49 -15.60 -30.38 -5.34
N SER A 50 -16.36 -30.72 -6.40
CA SER A 50 -15.78 -31.12 -7.69
C SER A 50 -14.89 -30.03 -8.28
N LEU A 51 -15.38 -28.79 -8.39
CA LEU A 51 -14.60 -27.71 -8.99
C LEU A 51 -13.35 -27.36 -8.18
N THR A 52 -13.40 -27.47 -6.86
CA THR A 52 -12.24 -27.31 -5.97
C THR A 52 -11.22 -28.40 -6.23
N ASN A 53 -11.66 -29.67 -6.30
CA ASN A 53 -10.78 -30.80 -6.58
C ASN A 53 -10.15 -30.70 -7.99
N ASP A 54 -10.93 -30.32 -8.99
CA ASP A 54 -10.43 -30.12 -10.37
C ASP A 54 -9.39 -29.01 -10.41
N LEU A 55 -9.63 -27.90 -9.70
CA LEU A 55 -8.72 -26.77 -9.61
C LEU A 55 -7.43 -27.10 -8.85
N GLU A 56 -7.53 -27.80 -7.72
CA GLU A 56 -6.38 -28.23 -6.92
C GLU A 56 -5.54 -29.27 -7.68
N SER A 57 -6.20 -30.21 -8.38
CA SER A 57 -5.52 -31.21 -9.22
C SER A 57 -4.87 -30.59 -10.45
N LEU A 58 -5.52 -29.60 -11.08
CA LEU A 58 -4.91 -28.80 -12.16
C LEU A 58 -3.68 -28.03 -11.66
N TRP A 59 -3.70 -27.57 -10.41
CA TRP A 59 -2.59 -26.85 -9.82
C TRP A 59 -1.43 -27.77 -9.46
N ASP A 60 -1.69 -28.86 -8.76
CA ASP A 60 -0.72 -29.88 -8.38
C ASP A 60 -1.35 -31.28 -8.39
N PRO A 61 -1.09 -32.08 -9.44
CA PRO A 61 -1.64 -33.44 -9.56
C PRO A 61 -1.19 -34.41 -8.46
N SER A 62 -0.13 -34.08 -7.70
CA SER A 62 0.36 -34.91 -6.58
C SER A 62 -0.53 -34.84 -5.33
N GLY A 63 -1.56 -34.00 -5.33
CA GLY A 63 -2.52 -33.86 -4.22
C GLY A 63 -2.18 -32.76 -3.22
N HIS A 64 -1.06 -32.07 -3.38
CA HIS A 64 -0.60 -30.99 -2.49
C HIS A 64 -1.22 -29.61 -2.79
N GLY A 65 -2.18 -29.53 -3.72
CA GLY A 65 -2.84 -28.29 -4.11
C GLY A 65 -3.86 -27.80 -3.07
N PHE A 66 -3.90 -26.49 -2.85
CA PHE A 66 -4.91 -25.85 -2.01
C PHE A 66 -5.39 -24.51 -2.57
N VAL A 67 -6.70 -24.35 -2.75
CA VAL A 67 -7.30 -23.05 -3.15
C VAL A 67 -7.87 -22.29 -1.96
N CYS A 68 -7.57 -21.00 -1.87
CA CYS A 68 -8.13 -20.12 -0.84
C CYS A 68 -8.43 -18.71 -1.37
N LEU A 69 -9.08 -17.88 -0.54
CA LEU A 69 -9.57 -16.56 -0.95
C LEU A 69 -8.44 -15.58 -1.30
N SER A 70 -7.29 -15.70 -0.65
CA SER A 70 -6.09 -14.91 -0.89
C SER A 70 -4.87 -15.56 -0.25
N VAL A 71 -3.66 -15.12 -0.59
CA VAL A 71 -2.40 -15.56 0.07
C VAL A 71 -2.45 -15.30 1.57
N ARG A 72 -3.01 -14.17 2.01
CA ARG A 72 -3.16 -13.86 3.44
C ARG A 72 -4.14 -14.80 4.13
N THR A 73 -5.19 -15.24 3.44
CA THR A 73 -6.10 -16.28 3.94
C THR A 73 -5.37 -17.62 4.09
N GLY A 74 -4.57 -18.01 3.10
CA GLY A 74 -3.77 -19.23 3.18
C GLY A 74 -2.78 -19.20 4.34
N PHE A 75 -2.08 -18.07 4.51
CA PHE A 75 -1.14 -17.87 5.62
C PHE A 75 -1.84 -17.85 6.99
N ASP A 76 -2.99 -17.18 7.12
CA ASP A 76 -3.81 -17.23 8.35
C ASP A 76 -4.24 -18.67 8.68
N LEU A 77 -4.69 -19.44 7.68
CA LEU A 77 -5.08 -20.85 7.86
C LEU A 77 -3.90 -21.75 8.26
N PHE A 78 -2.72 -21.49 7.71
CA PHE A 78 -1.49 -22.18 8.09
C PHE A 78 -1.16 -21.90 9.56
N LEU A 79 -1.12 -20.62 9.99
CA LEU A 79 -0.82 -20.26 11.38
C LEU A 79 -1.88 -20.78 12.36
N GLN A 80 -3.17 -20.78 11.98
CA GLN A 80 -4.22 -21.42 12.78
C GLN A 80 -4.02 -22.93 12.90
N THR A 81 -3.47 -23.58 11.87
CA THR A 81 -3.19 -25.03 11.86
C THR A 81 -2.02 -25.37 12.74
N MET A 82 -0.93 -24.61 12.63
CA MET A 82 0.27 -24.79 13.46
C MET A 82 0.03 -24.43 14.92
N ASN A 83 -0.85 -23.46 15.20
CA ASN A 83 -1.24 -23.02 16.54
C ASN A 83 -0.02 -22.79 17.45
N TYR A 84 0.96 -22.03 16.94
CA TYR A 84 2.19 -21.77 17.68
C TYR A 84 1.93 -21.03 19.00
N PRO A 85 2.76 -21.26 20.04
CA PRO A 85 2.68 -20.50 21.27
C PRO A 85 2.83 -18.99 21.02
N LYS A 86 2.08 -18.16 21.75
CA LYS A 86 2.24 -16.71 21.70
C LYS A 86 3.68 -16.30 22.03
N GLY A 87 4.18 -15.31 21.32
CA GLY A 87 5.57 -14.85 21.40
C GLY A 87 6.55 -15.70 20.58
N SER A 88 6.10 -16.76 19.88
CA SER A 88 6.96 -17.46 18.92
C SER A 88 7.31 -16.55 17.74
N GLU A 89 8.46 -16.82 17.15
CA GLU A 89 9.09 -15.98 16.12
C GLU A 89 8.94 -16.62 14.73
N ILE A 90 8.63 -15.78 13.76
CA ILE A 90 8.69 -16.10 12.33
C ILE A 90 9.74 -15.17 11.72
N ILE A 91 10.84 -15.76 11.27
CA ILE A 91 11.83 -15.05 10.47
C ILE A 91 11.18 -14.71 9.13
N CYS A 92 11.34 -13.50 8.62
CA CYS A 92 10.73 -13.10 7.35
C CYS A 92 11.63 -12.20 6.50
N SER A 93 11.41 -12.20 5.18
CA SER A 93 12.01 -11.18 4.31
C SER A 93 11.63 -9.77 4.79
N SER A 94 12.63 -8.90 4.85
CA SER A 94 12.53 -7.51 5.28
C SER A 94 11.72 -6.59 4.36
N ILE A 95 11.35 -7.03 3.15
CA ILE A 95 10.37 -6.33 2.29
C ILE A 95 9.19 -7.26 2.08
N THR A 96 7.98 -6.81 2.44
CA THR A 96 6.75 -7.58 2.21
C THR A 96 5.52 -6.67 2.21
N ILE A 97 4.34 -7.26 2.00
CA ILE A 97 3.07 -6.55 2.18
C ILE A 97 2.79 -6.43 3.69
N PRO A 98 2.50 -5.23 4.24
CA PRO A 98 2.26 -5.04 5.68
C PRO A 98 1.18 -5.93 6.27
N ASP A 99 0.21 -6.36 5.45
CA ASP A 99 -0.84 -7.29 5.88
C ASP A 99 -0.31 -8.67 6.27
N MET A 100 0.83 -9.12 5.72
CA MET A 100 1.49 -10.37 6.17
C MET A 100 1.95 -10.23 7.62
N ILE A 101 2.58 -9.10 7.96
CA ILE A 101 3.04 -8.80 9.32
C ILE A 101 1.86 -8.65 10.29
N LYS A 102 0.77 -8.02 9.86
CA LYS A 102 -0.47 -7.95 10.67
C LYS A 102 -1.05 -9.34 10.96
N VAL A 103 -0.98 -10.27 10.00
CA VAL A 103 -1.42 -11.66 10.23
C VAL A 103 -0.52 -12.34 11.28
N ILE A 104 0.81 -12.20 11.19
CA ILE A 104 1.75 -12.71 12.21
C ILE A 104 1.37 -12.18 13.60
N HIS A 105 1.22 -10.87 13.75
CA HIS A 105 0.89 -10.25 15.03
C HIS A 105 -0.50 -10.60 15.54
N HIS A 106 -1.49 -10.80 14.66
CA HIS A 106 -2.82 -11.24 15.07
C HIS A 106 -2.79 -12.59 15.80
N HIS A 107 -1.89 -13.49 15.37
CA HIS A 107 -1.66 -14.78 16.04
C HIS A 107 -0.82 -14.67 17.31
N GLY A 108 -0.47 -13.45 17.73
CA GLY A 108 0.39 -13.20 18.89
C GLY A 108 1.85 -13.58 18.64
N LEU A 109 2.27 -13.65 17.38
CA LEU A 109 3.63 -14.01 16.97
C LEU A 109 4.48 -12.77 16.68
N VAL A 110 5.79 -12.95 16.63
CA VAL A 110 6.79 -11.90 16.37
C VAL A 110 7.38 -12.10 14.98
N ALA A 111 7.38 -11.04 14.16
CA ALA A 111 8.07 -11.04 12.88
C ALA A 111 9.52 -10.59 13.08
N VAL A 112 10.48 -11.39 12.64
CA VAL A 112 11.92 -11.10 12.74
C VAL A 112 12.47 -10.88 11.33
N PRO A 113 12.69 -9.63 10.90
CA PRO A 113 13.10 -9.36 9.53
C PRO A 113 14.56 -9.73 9.29
N ILE A 114 14.84 -10.36 8.14
CA ILE A 114 16.18 -10.52 7.58
C ILE A 114 16.27 -9.69 6.32
N ASP A 115 17.35 -8.91 6.21
CA ASP A 115 17.57 -8.00 5.10
C ASP A 115 17.71 -8.75 3.75
N LEU A 116 17.50 -8.01 2.67
CA LEU A 116 17.68 -8.49 1.31
C LEU A 116 18.97 -7.92 0.72
N ASP A 117 19.64 -8.73 -0.09
CA ASP A 117 20.68 -8.24 -0.98
C ASP A 117 20.03 -7.37 -2.08
N ASP A 118 20.56 -6.17 -2.30
CA ASP A 118 19.93 -5.19 -3.21
C ASP A 118 20.02 -5.63 -4.69
N LYS A 119 21.07 -6.36 -5.05
CA LYS A 119 21.32 -6.80 -6.43
C LYS A 119 20.55 -8.05 -6.81
N THR A 120 20.27 -8.94 -5.88
CA THR A 120 19.58 -10.22 -6.15
C THR A 120 18.17 -10.27 -5.56
N LEU A 121 17.87 -9.40 -4.59
CA LEU A 121 16.68 -9.46 -3.73
C LEU A 121 16.50 -10.80 -3.01
N ALA A 122 17.57 -11.58 -2.88
CA ALA A 122 17.59 -12.77 -2.04
C ALA A 122 17.76 -12.38 -0.57
N MET A 123 17.19 -13.20 0.31
CA MET A 123 17.40 -13.08 1.75
C MET A 123 18.88 -13.32 2.08
N GLN A 124 19.45 -12.47 2.94
CA GLN A 124 20.85 -12.60 3.39
C GLN A 124 21.01 -13.74 4.40
N THR A 125 21.15 -14.96 3.87
CA THR A 125 21.20 -16.21 4.64
C THR A 125 22.32 -16.26 5.69
N GLU A 126 23.40 -15.52 5.48
CA GLU A 126 24.53 -15.38 6.38
C GLU A 126 24.16 -14.78 7.76
N THR A 127 23.03 -14.06 7.83
CA THR A 127 22.52 -13.46 9.07
C THR A 127 21.50 -14.34 9.79
N LEU A 128 21.05 -15.45 9.17
CA LEU A 128 20.01 -16.31 9.74
C LEU A 128 20.40 -16.91 11.10
N ALA A 129 21.66 -17.35 11.24
CA ALA A 129 22.15 -17.93 12.49
C ALA A 129 22.05 -16.96 13.68
N GLN A 130 22.09 -15.64 13.44
CA GLN A 130 21.97 -14.61 14.48
C GLN A 130 20.50 -14.32 14.83
N ALA A 131 19.57 -14.64 13.93
CA ALA A 131 18.15 -14.38 14.08
C ALA A 131 17.37 -15.55 14.70
N VAL A 132 17.92 -16.77 14.64
CA VAL A 132 17.27 -17.95 15.22
C VAL A 132 17.42 -17.97 16.74
N THR A 133 16.31 -18.27 17.41
CA THR A 133 16.22 -18.51 18.85
C THR A 133 15.37 -19.75 19.11
N ASP A 134 15.28 -20.20 20.37
CA ASP A 134 14.38 -21.29 20.78
C ASP A 134 12.88 -21.00 20.50
N LYS A 135 12.54 -19.72 20.28
CA LYS A 135 11.18 -19.28 19.93
C LYS A 135 10.92 -19.31 18.43
N THR A 136 11.94 -19.44 17.58
CA THR A 136 11.77 -19.47 16.14
C THR A 136 11.03 -20.74 15.71
N LYS A 137 10.04 -20.59 14.82
CA LYS A 137 9.21 -21.72 14.32
C LYS A 137 9.18 -21.84 12.81
N ALA A 138 9.35 -20.74 12.08
CA ALA A 138 9.31 -20.77 10.63
C ALA A 138 10.10 -19.62 9.99
N ILE A 139 10.44 -19.80 8.71
CA ILE A 139 11.05 -18.79 7.83
C ILE A 139 10.09 -18.50 6.68
N LEU A 140 9.68 -17.25 6.52
CA LEU A 140 8.82 -16.73 5.46
C LEU A 140 9.66 -15.91 4.46
N VAL A 141 9.97 -16.49 3.31
CA VAL A 141 10.72 -15.81 2.24
C VAL A 141 9.77 -15.24 1.21
N ALA A 142 9.81 -13.93 0.97
CA ALA A 142 9.01 -13.28 -0.05
C ALA A 142 9.82 -13.02 -1.31
N HIS A 143 9.27 -13.40 -2.46
CA HIS A 143 9.85 -13.06 -3.76
C HIS A 143 9.34 -11.68 -4.21
N ILE A 144 10.25 -10.71 -4.28
CA ILE A 144 9.91 -9.28 -4.44
C ILE A 144 10.13 -8.79 -5.87
N PHE A 145 9.22 -7.93 -6.35
CA PHE A 145 9.20 -7.39 -7.72
C PHE A 145 9.14 -8.45 -8.85
N GLY A 146 8.90 -9.70 -8.49
CA GLY A 146 8.87 -10.83 -9.41
C GLY A 146 10.24 -11.47 -9.65
N THR A 147 11.21 -11.26 -8.76
CA THR A 147 12.37 -12.16 -8.66
C THR A 147 11.93 -13.58 -8.30
N LEU A 148 12.77 -14.56 -8.60
CA LEU A 148 12.64 -15.91 -8.09
C LEU A 148 14.00 -16.34 -7.53
N SER A 149 14.13 -16.20 -6.21
CA SER A 149 15.36 -16.45 -5.44
C SER A 149 15.59 -17.96 -5.29
N ASN A 150 16.86 -18.38 -5.26
CA ASN A 150 17.17 -19.75 -4.87
C ASN A 150 16.96 -19.91 -3.36
N LEU A 151 16.20 -20.94 -2.96
CA LEU A 151 15.87 -21.22 -1.57
C LEU A 151 16.62 -22.43 -1.00
N ASP A 152 17.51 -23.08 -1.77
CA ASP A 152 18.29 -24.24 -1.31
C ASP A 152 18.93 -23.99 0.06
N SER A 153 19.72 -22.93 0.20
CA SER A 153 20.41 -22.58 1.46
C SER A 153 19.45 -22.27 2.61
N VAL A 154 18.29 -21.67 2.32
CA VAL A 154 17.26 -21.38 3.34
C VAL A 154 16.61 -22.67 3.83
N VAL A 155 16.30 -23.58 2.91
CA VAL A 155 15.69 -24.87 3.22
C VAL A 155 16.64 -25.75 4.01
N ASP A 156 17.90 -25.82 3.60
CA ASP A 156 18.91 -26.62 4.29
C ASP A 156 19.12 -26.09 5.72
N PHE A 157 19.24 -24.77 5.88
CA PHE A 157 19.31 -24.12 7.21
C PHE A 157 18.05 -24.39 8.05
N ALA A 158 16.85 -24.22 7.48
CA ALA A 158 15.60 -24.46 8.19
C ALA A 158 15.51 -25.90 8.70
N LYS A 159 15.94 -26.86 7.88
CA LYS A 159 15.96 -28.28 8.24
C LYS A 159 16.93 -28.56 9.40
N GLU A 160 18.13 -28.00 9.38
CA GLU A 160 19.11 -28.12 10.47
C GLU A 160 18.57 -27.61 11.80
N HIS A 161 17.70 -26.59 11.76
CA HIS A 161 17.09 -25.95 12.93
C HIS A 161 15.65 -26.40 13.24
N ASN A 162 15.12 -27.41 12.55
CA ASN A 162 13.72 -27.88 12.69
C ASN A 162 12.67 -26.77 12.51
N LEU A 163 12.87 -25.88 11.54
CA LEU A 163 11.97 -24.79 11.19
C LEU A 163 11.18 -25.12 9.93
N LEU A 164 9.92 -24.67 9.86
CA LEU A 164 9.15 -24.74 8.62
C LEU A 164 9.52 -23.60 7.67
N THR A 165 9.46 -23.86 6.37
CA THR A 165 9.74 -22.89 5.31
C THR A 165 8.48 -22.54 4.55
N ILE A 166 8.33 -21.24 4.29
CA ILE A 166 7.17 -20.69 3.59
C ILE A 166 7.70 -19.74 2.52
N GLU A 167 7.31 -19.92 1.27
CA GLU A 167 7.63 -18.98 0.19
C GLU A 167 6.37 -18.21 -0.24
N ASP A 168 6.45 -16.88 -0.19
CA ASP A 168 5.45 -15.98 -0.74
C ASP A 168 5.80 -15.66 -2.20
N CYS A 169 5.18 -16.43 -3.11
CA CYS A 169 5.24 -16.29 -4.55
C CYS A 169 4.18 -15.32 -5.11
N ALA A 170 3.55 -14.48 -4.27
CA ALA A 170 2.47 -13.57 -4.71
C ALA A 170 2.90 -12.56 -5.79
N GLN A 171 4.19 -12.35 -6.01
CA GLN A 171 4.73 -11.49 -7.08
C GLN A 171 5.53 -12.27 -8.12
N ALA A 172 5.78 -13.56 -7.92
CA ALA A 172 6.70 -14.37 -8.72
C ALA A 172 5.98 -15.41 -9.61
N TYR A 173 4.65 -15.35 -9.73
CA TYR A 173 3.92 -16.25 -10.63
C TYR A 173 4.35 -16.04 -12.09
N CYS A 174 5.09 -17.02 -12.63
CA CYS A 174 5.63 -17.03 -13.98
C CYS A 174 5.00 -18.12 -14.87
N GLY A 175 4.06 -18.90 -14.33
CA GLY A 175 3.28 -19.88 -15.07
C GLY A 175 3.08 -21.20 -14.31
N PRO A 176 2.34 -22.14 -14.89
CA PRO A 176 2.02 -23.42 -14.26
C PRO A 176 3.22 -24.39 -14.18
N SER A 177 4.37 -24.07 -14.77
CA SER A 177 5.58 -24.89 -14.65
C SER A 177 6.30 -24.72 -13.30
N TYR A 178 6.08 -23.60 -12.60
CA TYR A 178 6.66 -23.35 -11.28
C TYR A 178 5.57 -23.35 -10.22
N LYS A 179 5.66 -24.28 -9.27
CA LYS A 179 4.70 -24.47 -8.16
C LYS A 179 5.31 -24.21 -6.79
N GLY A 180 6.50 -23.64 -6.78
CA GLY A 180 7.30 -23.45 -5.59
C GLY A 180 8.56 -24.30 -5.59
N HIS A 181 9.48 -23.97 -4.72
CA HIS A 181 10.67 -24.76 -4.46
C HIS A 181 10.25 -26.12 -3.88
N PRO A 182 10.68 -27.26 -4.46
CA PRO A 182 10.10 -28.57 -4.18
C PRO A 182 10.16 -28.99 -2.70
N LYS A 183 11.21 -28.56 -1.98
CA LYS A 183 11.44 -28.86 -0.57
C LYS A 183 10.84 -27.84 0.41
N VAL A 184 10.20 -26.76 -0.06
CA VAL A 184 9.54 -25.79 0.81
C VAL A 184 8.18 -26.35 1.27
N ASP A 185 7.85 -26.14 2.55
CA ASP A 185 6.65 -26.71 3.18
C ASP A 185 5.36 -26.08 2.66
N VAL A 186 5.35 -24.75 2.47
CA VAL A 186 4.20 -24.00 1.96
C VAL A 186 4.62 -22.97 0.90
N SER A 187 4.09 -23.11 -0.32
CA SER A 187 4.29 -22.16 -1.41
C SER A 187 3.00 -21.42 -1.72
N MET A 188 3.00 -20.08 -1.74
CA MET A 188 1.77 -19.28 -1.86
C MET A 188 1.73 -18.38 -3.10
N PHE A 189 0.74 -18.57 -3.98
CA PHE A 189 0.59 -17.82 -5.23
C PHE A 189 -0.68 -16.99 -5.24
N SER A 190 -0.59 -15.72 -5.65
CA SER A 190 -1.72 -14.78 -5.63
C SER A 190 -2.29 -14.52 -7.02
N PHE A 191 -3.62 -14.56 -7.12
CA PHE A 191 -4.39 -14.17 -8.31
C PHE A 191 -5.22 -12.89 -8.04
N GLY A 192 -4.77 -12.08 -7.07
CA GLY A 192 -5.38 -10.80 -6.71
C GLY A 192 -5.38 -9.80 -7.86
N THR A 193 -6.11 -8.69 -7.70
CA THR A 193 -6.43 -7.70 -8.77
C THR A 193 -5.25 -7.32 -9.66
N ILE A 194 -4.11 -6.96 -9.06
CA ILE A 194 -2.95 -6.41 -9.79
C ILE A 194 -1.87 -7.47 -10.09
N LYS A 195 -2.16 -8.75 -9.84
CA LYS A 195 -1.20 -9.85 -9.99
C LYS A 195 -1.16 -10.36 -11.42
N THR A 196 -0.07 -11.03 -11.77
CA THR A 196 0.07 -11.74 -13.04
C THR A 196 -1.02 -12.82 -13.14
N SER A 197 -1.65 -12.94 -14.30
CA SER A 197 -2.80 -13.82 -14.54
C SER A 197 -3.98 -13.63 -13.57
N THR A 198 -4.33 -12.39 -13.21
CA THR A 198 -5.36 -12.09 -12.20
C THR A 198 -6.71 -12.76 -12.47
N ALA A 199 -7.36 -13.20 -11.38
CA ALA A 199 -8.77 -13.58 -11.31
C ALA A 199 -9.57 -12.60 -10.42
N PHE A 200 -9.04 -11.38 -10.23
CA PHE A 200 -9.54 -10.35 -9.31
C PHE A 200 -9.67 -10.78 -7.85
N GLY A 201 -8.99 -11.86 -7.46
CA GLY A 201 -9.04 -12.50 -6.16
C GLY A 201 -8.49 -13.92 -6.23
N GLY A 202 -8.40 -14.59 -5.08
CA GLY A 202 -7.96 -15.99 -5.01
C GLY A 202 -6.46 -16.17 -4.84
N ALA A 203 -6.12 -17.36 -4.40
CA ALA A 203 -4.76 -17.86 -4.28
C ALA A 203 -4.73 -19.37 -4.48
N MET A 204 -3.61 -19.86 -5.02
CA MET A 204 -3.28 -21.27 -5.05
C MET A 204 -2.05 -21.49 -4.19
N LEU A 205 -2.11 -22.50 -3.35
CA LEU A 205 -1.03 -22.93 -2.48
C LEU A 205 -0.57 -24.34 -2.86
N ARG A 206 0.70 -24.63 -2.59
CA ARG A 206 1.24 -25.98 -2.51
C ARG A 206 1.64 -26.22 -1.06
N VAL A 207 1.14 -27.28 -0.44
CA VAL A 207 1.42 -27.64 0.96
C VAL A 207 1.93 -29.07 0.99
N LEU A 208 3.18 -29.26 1.40
CA LEU A 208 3.89 -30.52 1.23
C LEU A 208 3.46 -31.58 2.25
N ASP A 209 3.19 -31.16 3.48
CA ASP A 209 2.72 -32.03 4.54
C ASP A 209 1.19 -32.18 4.50
N ASN A 210 0.72 -33.44 4.43
CA ASN A 210 -0.70 -33.74 4.31
C ASN A 210 -1.50 -33.40 5.58
N GLU A 211 -0.90 -33.50 6.78
CA GLU A 211 -1.58 -33.14 8.03
C GLU A 211 -1.82 -31.63 8.11
N ILE A 212 -0.82 -30.83 7.71
CA ILE A 212 -0.93 -29.37 7.59
C ILE A 212 -2.01 -29.02 6.54
N LEU A 213 -1.95 -29.64 5.36
CA LEU A 213 -2.92 -29.42 4.28
C LEU A 213 -4.36 -29.73 4.73
N ASP A 214 -4.59 -30.88 5.36
CA ASP A 214 -5.91 -31.28 5.86
C ASP A 214 -6.38 -30.38 7.01
N GLY A 215 -5.47 -29.92 7.86
CA GLY A 215 -5.73 -28.90 8.87
C GLY A 215 -6.22 -27.58 8.27
N MET A 216 -5.58 -27.11 7.20
CA MET A 216 -5.96 -25.90 6.47
C MET A 216 -7.29 -26.09 5.75
N LYS A 217 -7.50 -27.21 5.05
CA LYS A 217 -8.77 -27.53 4.36
C LYS A 217 -9.94 -27.58 5.34
N ARG A 218 -9.80 -28.26 6.48
CA ARG A 218 -10.85 -28.32 7.52
C ARG A 218 -11.24 -26.95 8.05
N ARG A 219 -10.26 -26.07 8.33
CA ARG A 219 -10.52 -24.70 8.80
C ARG A 219 -11.17 -23.83 7.73
N ASN A 220 -10.66 -23.89 6.49
CA ASN A 220 -11.23 -23.17 5.36
C ASN A 220 -12.70 -23.58 5.12
N ASN A 221 -13.01 -24.88 5.22
CA ASN A 221 -14.36 -25.39 5.02
C ASN A 221 -15.39 -24.95 6.06
N ARG A 222 -14.95 -24.51 7.24
CA ARG A 222 -15.80 -23.90 8.27
C ARG A 222 -16.11 -22.42 7.99
N CYS A 223 -15.36 -21.77 7.11
CA CYS A 223 -15.59 -20.38 6.76
C CYS A 223 -16.75 -20.23 5.77
N GLU A 224 -17.51 -19.15 5.91
CA GLU A 224 -18.55 -18.79 4.95
C GLU A 224 -17.95 -18.41 3.59
N PRO A 225 -18.55 -18.84 2.47
CA PRO A 225 -18.14 -18.37 1.16
C PRO A 225 -18.40 -16.87 0.98
N ARG A 226 -17.48 -16.18 0.29
CA ARG A 226 -17.75 -14.83 -0.23
C ARG A 226 -18.98 -14.84 -1.13
N SER A 227 -19.82 -13.81 -1.00
CA SER A 227 -21.05 -13.73 -1.78
C SER A 227 -20.77 -13.55 -3.28
N ARG A 228 -21.68 -14.09 -4.10
CA ARG A 228 -21.61 -13.97 -5.56
C ARG A 228 -21.77 -12.52 -5.99
N MET A 229 -22.70 -11.79 -5.36
CA MET A 229 -22.94 -10.39 -5.64
C MET A 229 -21.68 -9.54 -5.41
N PHE A 230 -20.96 -9.80 -4.32
CA PHE A 230 -19.68 -9.14 -4.07
C PHE A 230 -18.67 -9.38 -5.20
N PHE A 231 -18.56 -10.61 -5.69
CA PHE A 231 -17.65 -10.92 -6.77
C PHE A 231 -18.11 -10.35 -8.12
N LEU A 232 -19.42 -10.34 -8.39
CA LEU A 232 -20.00 -9.70 -9.58
C LEU A 232 -19.71 -8.19 -9.60
N GLN A 233 -19.89 -7.50 -8.47
CA GLN A 233 -19.55 -6.08 -8.34
C GLN A 233 -18.06 -5.84 -8.63
N ARG A 234 -17.17 -6.72 -8.15
CA ARG A 234 -15.74 -6.64 -8.47
C ARG A 234 -15.49 -6.83 -9.96
N LEU A 235 -16.09 -7.84 -10.59
CA LEU A 235 -15.99 -8.06 -12.03
C LEU A 235 -16.39 -6.80 -12.80
N VAL A 236 -17.58 -6.25 -12.56
CA VAL A 236 -18.07 -5.03 -13.22
C VAL A 236 -17.13 -3.85 -12.99
N LYS A 237 -16.74 -3.59 -11.74
CA LYS A 237 -15.81 -2.50 -11.39
C LYS A 237 -14.49 -2.62 -12.16
N TYR A 238 -13.88 -3.80 -12.16
CA TYR A 238 -12.58 -3.98 -12.81
C TYR A 238 -12.70 -4.06 -14.33
N SER A 239 -13.85 -4.44 -14.91
CA SER A 239 -14.12 -4.28 -16.35
C SER A 239 -14.03 -2.83 -16.78
N VAL A 240 -14.68 -1.93 -16.03
CA VAL A 240 -14.66 -0.49 -16.29
C VAL A 240 -13.23 0.04 -16.17
N LEU A 241 -12.55 -0.28 -15.06
CA LEU A 241 -11.17 0.14 -14.84
C LEU A 241 -10.23 -0.38 -15.94
N HIS A 242 -10.38 -1.63 -16.36
CA HIS A 242 -9.59 -2.24 -17.42
C HIS A 242 -9.77 -1.48 -18.75
N GLY A 243 -11.00 -1.15 -19.12
CA GLY A 243 -11.28 -0.32 -20.31
C GLY A 243 -10.69 1.08 -20.23
N MET A 244 -10.68 1.70 -19.04
CA MET A 244 -10.12 3.04 -18.82
C MET A 244 -8.59 3.09 -18.81
N THR A 245 -7.89 1.96 -18.84
CA THR A 245 -6.42 1.90 -18.82
C THR A 245 -5.75 2.02 -20.20
N SER A 246 -6.49 2.44 -21.24
CA SER A 246 -5.88 2.84 -22.52
C SER A 246 -5.10 4.14 -22.34
N PRO A 247 -3.96 4.36 -23.03
CA PRO A 247 -3.14 5.56 -22.79
C PRO A 247 -3.89 6.89 -22.98
N PRO A 248 -4.74 7.08 -24.01
CA PRO A 248 -5.47 8.35 -24.16
C PRO A 248 -6.61 8.52 -23.16
N LEU A 249 -7.35 7.45 -22.82
CA LEU A 249 -8.42 7.53 -21.82
C LEU A 249 -7.87 7.77 -20.42
N PHE A 250 -6.75 7.13 -20.11
CA PHE A 250 -6.06 7.31 -18.85
C PHE A 250 -5.47 8.72 -18.73
N GLY A 251 -4.86 9.24 -19.79
CA GLY A 251 -4.40 10.62 -19.86
C GLY A 251 -5.52 11.64 -19.65
N LEU A 252 -6.68 11.42 -20.28
CA LEU A 252 -7.88 12.24 -20.05
C LEU A 252 -8.35 12.18 -18.60
N PHE A 253 -8.43 10.98 -18.01
CA PHE A 253 -8.78 10.79 -16.60
C PHE A 253 -7.85 11.57 -15.67
N LEU A 254 -6.53 11.47 -15.86
CA LEU A 254 -5.55 12.20 -15.04
C LEU A 254 -5.68 13.72 -15.18
N LYS A 255 -5.91 14.20 -16.40
CA LYS A 255 -6.14 15.64 -16.65
C LYS A 255 -7.38 16.13 -15.91
N THR A 256 -8.48 15.38 -15.97
CA THR A 256 -9.72 15.69 -15.25
C THR A 256 -9.51 15.68 -13.74
N CYS A 257 -8.82 14.68 -13.18
CA CYS A 257 -8.50 14.63 -11.75
C CYS A 257 -7.70 15.87 -11.30
N ARG A 258 -6.70 16.30 -12.07
CA ARG A 258 -5.91 17.50 -11.77
C ARG A 258 -6.74 18.78 -11.82
N GLN A 259 -7.61 18.91 -12.82
CA GLN A 259 -8.50 20.07 -12.95
C GLN A 259 -9.48 20.19 -11.77
N LEU A 260 -9.89 19.06 -11.21
CA LEU A 260 -10.78 18.99 -10.04
C LEU A 260 -10.04 19.00 -8.69
N GLY A 261 -8.70 19.10 -8.68
CA GLY A 261 -7.90 19.13 -7.46
C GLY A 261 -7.80 17.79 -6.72
N TYR A 262 -8.12 16.67 -7.37
CA TYR A 262 -8.02 15.34 -6.76
C TYR A 262 -6.63 14.72 -6.91
N ASN A 263 -6.16 14.03 -5.86
CA ASN A 263 -4.96 13.20 -5.93
C ASN A 263 -5.26 11.87 -6.63
N HIS A 264 -4.87 11.77 -7.91
CA HIS A 264 -5.09 10.59 -8.73
C HIS A 264 -4.41 9.32 -8.18
N ASP A 265 -3.24 9.43 -7.55
CA ASP A 265 -2.52 8.30 -6.95
C ASP A 265 -3.33 7.65 -5.84
N GLU A 266 -3.94 8.45 -4.97
CA GLU A 266 -4.79 7.97 -3.88
C GLU A 266 -6.07 7.31 -4.42
N ILE A 267 -6.68 7.91 -5.44
CA ILE A 267 -7.86 7.35 -6.09
C ILE A 267 -7.52 5.98 -6.69
N ILE A 268 -6.50 5.89 -7.54
CA ILE A 268 -6.09 4.64 -8.18
C ILE A 268 -5.77 3.57 -7.12
N THR A 269 -4.97 3.93 -6.12
CA THR A 269 -4.57 3.03 -5.03
C THR A 269 -5.77 2.51 -4.24
N SER A 270 -6.75 3.38 -3.93
CA SER A 270 -7.96 2.97 -3.23
C SER A 270 -8.81 1.99 -4.05
N GLN A 271 -8.86 2.17 -5.38
CA GLN A 271 -9.70 1.36 -6.24
C GLN A 271 -9.15 -0.05 -6.48
N ILE A 272 -7.82 -0.24 -6.41
CA ILE A 272 -7.16 -1.52 -6.69
C ILE A 272 -6.88 -2.38 -5.44
N ARG A 273 -7.13 -1.86 -4.23
CA ARG A 273 -6.92 -2.63 -2.99
C ARG A 273 -7.87 -3.84 -2.91
N GLY A 274 -7.29 -4.99 -2.57
CA GLY A 274 -8.02 -6.26 -2.49
C GLY A 274 -9.01 -6.31 -1.33
N PHE A 275 -8.59 -5.80 -0.17
CA PHE A 275 -9.37 -5.69 1.05
C PHE A 275 -9.35 -4.22 1.50
N SER A 276 -10.50 -3.59 1.59
CA SER A 276 -10.67 -2.19 1.98
C SER A 276 -11.85 -2.07 2.94
N GLY A 277 -11.64 -1.39 4.07
CA GLY A 277 -12.68 -1.19 5.09
C GLY A 277 -12.91 -2.43 5.96
N GLY A 278 -12.99 -2.24 7.28
CA GLY A 278 -13.17 -3.32 8.26
C GLY A 278 -11.87 -3.89 8.84
N GLU A 279 -12.02 -4.81 9.80
CA GLU A 279 -10.91 -5.53 10.44
C GLU A 279 -10.38 -6.60 9.48
N LEU A 280 -9.06 -6.62 9.26
CA LEU A 280 -8.41 -7.40 8.20
C LEU A 280 -8.72 -8.89 8.33
N ILE A 281 -8.58 -9.47 9.52
CA ILE A 281 -8.70 -10.91 9.73
C ILE A 281 -10.11 -11.40 9.45
N THR A 282 -11.11 -10.62 9.86
CA THR A 282 -12.51 -10.87 9.55
C THR A 282 -12.75 -10.99 8.05
N LEU A 283 -12.07 -10.16 7.24
CA LEU A 283 -12.19 -10.22 5.77
C LEU A 283 -11.45 -11.41 5.15
N LEU A 284 -10.41 -11.93 5.82
CA LEU A 284 -9.61 -13.06 5.36
C LEU A 284 -10.30 -14.41 5.60
N ARG A 285 -11.06 -14.56 6.70
CA ARG A 285 -11.70 -15.81 7.14
C ARG A 285 -12.97 -16.14 6.38
N GLN A 286 -12.87 -16.17 5.06
CA GLN A 286 -13.94 -16.53 4.13
C GLN A 286 -13.40 -17.38 2.98
N ARG A 287 -14.27 -18.21 2.41
CA ARG A 287 -13.93 -19.04 1.25
C ARG A 287 -14.12 -18.30 -0.08
N PRO A 288 -13.44 -18.72 -1.15
CA PRO A 288 -13.74 -18.27 -2.51
C PRO A 288 -15.23 -18.43 -2.87
N SER A 289 -15.77 -17.46 -3.59
CA SER A 289 -17.08 -17.61 -4.21
C SER A 289 -17.01 -18.62 -5.37
N MET A 290 -18.13 -19.27 -5.70
CA MET A 290 -18.19 -20.17 -6.87
C MET A 290 -17.68 -19.52 -8.18
N PRO A 291 -18.09 -18.29 -8.55
CA PRO A 291 -17.56 -17.65 -9.76
C PRO A 291 -16.06 -17.34 -9.68
N LEU A 292 -15.51 -17.08 -8.50
CA LEU A 292 -14.06 -16.94 -8.33
C LEU A 292 -13.34 -18.26 -8.61
N LEU A 293 -13.84 -19.39 -8.12
CA LEU A 293 -13.28 -20.71 -8.43
C LEU A 293 -13.31 -21.00 -9.94
N GLY A 294 -14.43 -20.70 -10.60
CA GLY A 294 -14.55 -20.87 -12.06
C GLY A 294 -13.58 -19.99 -12.85
N LEU A 295 -13.40 -18.73 -12.43
CA LEU A 295 -12.44 -17.84 -13.08
C LEU A 295 -10.99 -18.27 -12.82
N LEU A 296 -10.64 -18.71 -11.61
CA LEU A 296 -9.32 -19.28 -11.32
C LEU A 296 -9.02 -20.49 -12.22
N TYR A 297 -9.97 -21.43 -12.31
CA TYR A 297 -9.83 -22.61 -13.18
C TYR A 297 -9.56 -22.19 -14.63
N ARG A 298 -10.35 -21.25 -15.16
CA ARG A 298 -10.13 -20.69 -16.49
C ARG A 298 -8.73 -20.09 -16.63
N LYS A 299 -8.31 -19.22 -15.70
CA LYS A 299 -7.02 -18.51 -15.78
C LYS A 299 -5.82 -19.46 -15.72
N LEU A 300 -5.91 -20.56 -14.98
CA LEU A 300 -4.86 -21.57 -14.96
C LEU A 300 -4.85 -22.40 -16.24
N SER A 301 -6.02 -22.80 -16.75
CA SER A 301 -6.14 -23.59 -17.99
C SER A 301 -5.79 -22.81 -19.25
N SER A 302 -5.94 -21.49 -19.25
CA SER A 302 -5.65 -20.60 -20.39
C SER A 302 -4.52 -19.63 -20.11
N TYR A 303 -3.50 -20.06 -19.36
CA TYR A 303 -2.35 -19.22 -19.02
C TYR A 303 -1.57 -18.78 -20.27
N ASP A 304 -1.25 -17.48 -20.33
CA ASP A 304 -0.53 -16.86 -21.45
C ASP A 304 0.94 -16.63 -21.09
N HIS A 305 1.77 -17.64 -21.34
CA HIS A 305 3.21 -17.58 -21.09
C HIS A 305 3.90 -16.50 -21.94
N ALA A 306 3.48 -16.32 -23.19
CA ALA A 306 4.08 -15.36 -24.11
C ALA A 306 3.97 -13.93 -23.57
N TYR A 307 2.84 -13.58 -22.96
CA TYR A 307 2.65 -12.27 -22.35
C TYR A 307 3.65 -11.96 -21.23
N VAL A 308 3.89 -12.92 -20.33
CA VAL A 308 4.83 -12.73 -19.22
C VAL A 308 6.27 -12.61 -19.75
N MET A 309 6.63 -13.43 -20.72
CA MET A 309 7.94 -13.34 -21.36
C MET A 309 8.14 -12.03 -22.12
N GLN A 310 7.12 -11.54 -22.82
CA GLN A 310 7.20 -10.25 -23.50
C GLN A 310 7.38 -9.08 -22.52
N ARG A 311 6.67 -9.08 -21.39
CA ARG A 311 6.90 -8.09 -20.31
C ARG A 311 8.33 -8.17 -19.77
N LYS A 312 8.84 -9.38 -19.56
CA LYS A 312 10.22 -9.62 -19.11
C LYS A 312 11.22 -9.03 -20.11
N THR A 313 11.13 -9.37 -21.39
CA THR A 313 12.04 -8.84 -22.43
C THR A 313 12.02 -7.31 -22.52
N LYS A 314 10.84 -6.68 -22.38
CA LYS A 314 10.74 -5.20 -22.36
C LYS A 314 11.35 -4.58 -21.11
N SER A 315 11.24 -5.27 -19.97
CA SER A 315 11.88 -4.86 -18.73
C SER A 315 13.40 -4.94 -18.83
N GLU A 316 13.94 -6.04 -19.36
CA GLU A 316 15.38 -6.21 -19.62
C GLU A 316 15.92 -5.19 -20.65
N LEU A 317 15.10 -4.80 -21.64
CA LEU A 317 15.43 -3.68 -22.52
C LEU A 317 15.54 -2.37 -21.73
N LEU A 318 14.53 -2.03 -20.91
CA LEU A 318 14.54 -0.81 -20.10
C LEU A 318 15.74 -0.78 -19.15
N GLU A 319 16.01 -1.88 -18.46
CA GLU A 319 17.16 -2.05 -17.56
C GLU A 319 18.47 -1.73 -18.27
N ARG A 320 18.71 -2.29 -19.47
CA ARG A 320 19.90 -2.01 -20.27
C ARG A 320 20.01 -0.54 -20.68
N LEU A 321 18.89 0.12 -20.96
CA LEU A 321 18.86 1.52 -21.39
C LEU A 321 19.12 2.50 -20.25
N ILE A 322 18.81 2.12 -19.00
CA ILE A 322 18.99 3.00 -17.82
C ILE A 322 20.22 2.64 -16.97
N LYS A 323 20.97 1.59 -17.34
CA LYS A 323 22.11 1.07 -16.56
C LYS A 323 23.18 2.13 -16.23
N ASP A 324 23.39 3.09 -17.13
CA ASP A 324 24.43 4.11 -17.01
C ASP A 324 23.90 5.43 -16.41
N VAL A 325 22.64 5.46 -15.95
CA VAL A 325 22.08 6.64 -15.29
C VAL A 325 22.73 6.79 -13.90
N PRO A 326 23.43 7.90 -13.63
CA PRO A 326 24.15 8.06 -12.37
C PRO A 326 23.22 8.04 -11.16
N ASN A 327 23.66 7.38 -10.08
CA ASN A 327 22.91 7.22 -8.84
C ASN A 327 21.55 6.51 -8.98
N ALA A 328 21.31 5.82 -10.10
CA ALA A 328 20.15 4.96 -10.26
C ALA A 328 20.58 3.48 -10.24
N SER A 329 19.73 2.62 -9.70
CA SER A 329 19.91 1.16 -9.77
C SER A 329 18.58 0.45 -9.92
N VAL A 330 18.62 -0.76 -10.47
CA VAL A 330 17.46 -1.66 -10.56
C VAL A 330 17.66 -2.75 -9.52
N PRO A 331 16.91 -2.74 -8.41
CA PRO A 331 16.99 -3.81 -7.42
C PRO A 331 16.65 -5.16 -8.05
N GLY A 332 17.47 -6.19 -7.77
CA GLY A 332 17.27 -7.52 -8.35
C GLY A 332 17.85 -7.72 -9.75
N ASN A 333 18.64 -6.78 -10.28
CA ASN A 333 19.25 -6.88 -11.62
C ASN A 333 20.21 -8.08 -11.80
N LEU A 334 20.75 -8.62 -10.71
CA LEU A 334 21.57 -9.85 -10.71
C LEU A 334 20.78 -11.09 -10.29
N ALA A 335 19.46 -10.98 -10.09
CA ALA A 335 18.63 -12.14 -9.82
C ALA A 335 18.65 -13.08 -11.03
N ARG A 336 18.96 -14.37 -10.79
CA ARG A 336 19.00 -15.40 -11.84
C ARG A 336 17.71 -15.45 -12.67
N ASN A 337 16.57 -15.23 -12.01
CA ASN A 337 15.26 -15.18 -12.63
C ASN A 337 14.51 -13.93 -12.14
N HIS A 338 14.24 -12.98 -13.05
CA HIS A 338 13.44 -11.79 -12.78
C HIS A 338 12.31 -11.66 -13.82
N TYR A 339 11.05 -11.74 -13.38
CA TYR A 339 9.85 -11.70 -14.24
C TYR A 339 9.08 -10.37 -14.16
N TYR A 340 9.61 -9.41 -13.40
CA TYR A 340 9.19 -8.01 -13.38
C TYR A 340 7.68 -7.87 -13.20
N TRP A 341 7.15 -8.31 -12.05
CA TRP A 341 5.77 -8.02 -11.70
C TRP A 341 5.54 -6.50 -11.64
N LEU A 342 6.50 -5.77 -11.09
CA LEU A 342 6.67 -4.34 -11.26
C LEU A 342 8.11 -4.11 -11.70
N PHE A 343 8.39 -3.00 -12.37
CA PHE A 343 9.77 -2.60 -12.71
C PHE A 343 10.28 -1.63 -11.65
N PRO A 344 11.15 -2.07 -10.72
CA PRO A 344 11.67 -1.22 -9.66
C PRO A 344 12.89 -0.43 -10.14
N VAL A 345 12.96 0.85 -9.77
CA VAL A 345 14.18 1.66 -9.91
C VAL A 345 14.40 2.43 -8.63
N VAL A 346 15.60 2.35 -8.08
CA VAL A 346 16.04 3.18 -6.96
C VAL A 346 16.74 4.40 -7.52
N CYS A 347 16.34 5.60 -7.10
CA CYS A 347 16.98 6.86 -7.49
C CYS A 347 16.77 7.96 -6.44
N PRO A 348 17.63 9.00 -6.41
CA PRO A 348 17.42 10.17 -5.57
C PRO A 348 16.13 10.91 -5.94
N TYR A 349 15.47 11.48 -4.93
CA TYR A 349 14.25 12.30 -5.09
C TYR A 349 13.14 11.64 -5.93
N PRO A 350 12.73 10.40 -5.63
CA PRO A 350 11.85 9.61 -6.49
C PRO A 350 10.49 10.30 -6.75
N LYS A 351 9.98 11.10 -5.79
CA LYS A 351 8.77 11.92 -5.98
C LYS A 351 8.93 12.98 -7.07
N ARG A 352 10.05 13.72 -7.07
CA ARG A 352 10.31 14.75 -8.08
C ARG A 352 10.57 14.14 -9.46
N VAL A 353 11.28 13.00 -9.49
CA VAL A 353 11.46 12.22 -10.72
C VAL A 353 10.11 11.77 -11.28
N ALA A 354 9.21 11.24 -10.43
CA ALA A 354 7.85 10.86 -10.84
C ALA A 354 7.09 12.04 -11.46
N GLU A 355 7.10 13.22 -10.84
CA GLU A 355 6.43 14.42 -11.36
C GLU A 355 6.90 14.82 -12.77
N LEU A 356 8.20 14.70 -13.05
CA LEU A 356 8.76 14.97 -14.37
C LEU A 356 8.36 13.89 -15.39
N MET A 357 8.43 12.62 -15.03
CA MET A 357 8.06 11.52 -15.92
C MET A 357 6.56 11.50 -16.24
N ILE A 358 5.72 11.90 -15.28
CA ILE A 358 4.28 12.09 -15.46
C ILE A 358 3.99 13.16 -16.53
N LYS A 359 4.80 14.23 -16.61
CA LYS A 359 4.68 15.25 -17.67
C LYS A 359 5.09 14.71 -19.03
N ASP A 360 5.97 13.71 -19.09
CA ASP A 360 6.41 13.07 -20.32
C ASP A 360 5.45 11.96 -20.82
N GLY A 361 4.37 11.72 -20.08
CA GLY A 361 3.34 10.73 -20.43
C GLY A 361 3.53 9.36 -19.79
N PHE A 362 4.22 9.27 -18.64
CA PHE A 362 4.39 8.00 -17.91
C PHE A 362 3.85 8.12 -16.49
N ASP A 363 2.86 7.29 -16.15
CA ASP A 363 2.31 7.21 -14.81
C ASP A 363 3.28 6.45 -13.89
N VAL A 364 4.10 7.21 -13.18
CA VAL A 364 5.18 6.75 -12.33
C VAL A 364 4.86 7.10 -10.88
N THR A 365 5.24 6.24 -9.93
CA THR A 365 4.91 6.44 -8.51
C THR A 365 6.00 5.92 -7.59
N SER A 366 6.18 6.58 -6.45
CA SER A 366 7.20 6.27 -5.42
C SER A 366 6.61 5.78 -4.10
N GLY A 367 5.31 5.49 -4.05
CA GLY A 367 4.64 5.05 -2.81
C GLY A 367 3.35 4.26 -2.98
N ALA A 368 2.91 3.96 -4.21
CA ALA A 368 1.62 3.32 -4.45
C ALA A 368 1.64 1.78 -4.39
N THR A 369 2.77 1.16 -4.03
CA THR A 369 2.79 -0.28 -3.81
C THR A 369 2.34 -0.65 -2.41
N GLN A 370 1.65 -1.79 -2.32
CA GLN A 370 1.27 -2.40 -1.04
C GLN A 370 2.49 -2.95 -0.26
N LEU A 371 3.72 -2.55 -0.61
CA LEU A 371 4.97 -3.06 -0.03
C LEU A 371 5.57 -2.03 0.93
N ALA A 372 6.16 -2.53 2.00
CA ALA A 372 6.94 -1.76 2.95
C ALA A 372 8.13 -2.60 3.41
N PHE A 373 9.13 -1.92 3.97
CA PHE A 373 10.13 -2.63 4.75
C PHE A 373 9.53 -3.02 6.11
N VAL A 374 10.04 -4.09 6.69
CA VAL A 374 9.65 -4.60 8.00
C VAL A 374 10.69 -4.09 9.01
N PRO A 375 10.32 -3.21 9.95
CA PRO A 375 11.24 -2.75 10.97
C PRO A 375 11.55 -3.88 11.96
N HIS A 376 12.70 -3.80 12.63
CA HIS A 376 13.02 -4.73 13.69
C HIS A 376 12.03 -4.56 14.86
N PRO A 377 11.55 -5.66 15.49
CA PRO A 377 10.44 -5.59 16.44
C PRO A 377 10.73 -4.80 17.72
N THR A 378 12.00 -4.67 18.13
CA THR A 378 12.36 -4.09 19.43
C THR A 378 13.41 -2.98 19.37
N ASP A 379 14.27 -2.98 18.36
CA ASP A 379 15.44 -2.09 18.31
C ASP A 379 15.70 -1.64 16.87
N PRO A 380 15.42 -0.35 16.54
CA PRO A 380 15.65 0.20 15.22
C PRO A 380 17.10 0.15 14.72
N ASN A 381 18.09 -0.07 15.59
CA ASN A 381 19.48 -0.22 15.17
C ASN A 381 19.72 -1.51 14.37
N TYR A 382 18.82 -2.49 14.51
CA TYR A 382 18.82 -3.73 13.74
C TYR A 382 17.79 -3.69 12.59
N ASP A 383 17.29 -2.50 12.23
CA ASP A 383 16.47 -2.35 11.03
C ASP A 383 17.25 -2.81 9.78
N PRO A 384 16.59 -3.47 8.82
CA PRO A 384 17.21 -3.92 7.57
C PRO A 384 17.61 -2.70 6.71
N VAL A 385 18.92 -2.44 6.65
CA VAL A 385 19.52 -1.24 6.05
C VAL A 385 19.24 -1.17 4.56
N ASN A 386 19.48 -2.25 3.81
CA ASN A 386 19.33 -2.29 2.36
C ASN A 386 17.86 -2.14 1.99
N SER A 387 16.99 -2.90 2.66
CA SER A 387 15.56 -2.87 2.39
C SER A 387 14.93 -1.51 2.69
N LYS A 388 15.34 -0.88 3.79
CA LYS A 388 14.92 0.49 4.13
C LYS A 388 15.38 1.49 3.07
N ALA A 389 16.63 1.40 2.63
CA ALA A 389 17.18 2.26 1.58
C ALA A 389 16.46 2.08 0.22
N ILE A 390 16.19 0.83 -0.18
CA ILE A 390 15.39 0.51 -1.38
C ILE A 390 14.04 1.18 -1.26
N MET A 391 13.27 0.89 -0.20
CA MET A 391 11.88 1.35 -0.07
C MET A 391 11.76 2.88 0.05
N GLN A 392 12.76 3.58 0.59
CA GLN A 392 12.77 5.05 0.68
C GLN A 392 13.04 5.74 -0.66
N ASN A 393 13.78 5.09 -1.55
CA ASN A 393 14.25 5.68 -2.81
C ASN A 393 13.61 5.03 -4.05
N LEU A 394 12.56 4.23 -3.84
CA LEU A 394 11.94 3.42 -4.86
C LEU A 394 11.01 4.21 -5.78
N LEU A 395 11.08 3.87 -7.06
CA LEU A 395 10.24 4.34 -8.13
C LEU A 395 9.77 3.15 -8.96
N TYR A 396 8.51 3.14 -9.37
CA TYR A 396 7.99 2.10 -10.26
C TYR A 396 7.77 2.65 -11.66
N LEU A 397 8.47 2.09 -12.64
CA LEU A 397 8.31 2.45 -14.04
C LEU A 397 7.22 1.57 -14.70
N PRO A 398 6.32 2.16 -15.52
CA PRO A 398 5.20 1.44 -16.13
C PRO A 398 5.68 0.54 -17.27
N VAL A 399 6.03 -0.73 -17.01
CA VAL A 399 6.35 -1.70 -18.07
C VAL A 399 5.22 -2.71 -18.25
N THR A 400 4.63 -2.74 -19.44
CA THR A 400 3.60 -3.72 -19.84
C THR A 400 4.06 -4.50 -21.07
N ALA A 401 3.46 -5.68 -21.29
CA ALA A 401 3.82 -6.48 -22.45
C ALA A 401 3.39 -5.82 -23.76
N GLU A 402 2.34 -5.00 -23.75
CA GLU A 402 1.80 -4.35 -24.95
C GLU A 402 2.54 -3.06 -25.34
N MET A 403 3.29 -2.44 -24.42
CA MET A 403 3.94 -1.14 -24.64
C MET A 403 4.96 -1.20 -25.78
N PRO A 404 4.86 -0.38 -26.84
CA PRO A 404 5.78 -0.47 -27.97
C PRO A 404 7.22 -0.10 -27.56
N ASP A 405 8.22 -0.66 -28.25
CA ASP A 405 9.63 -0.50 -27.87
C ASP A 405 10.08 0.97 -27.91
N TRP A 406 9.56 1.77 -28.86
CA TRP A 406 9.82 3.22 -28.89
C TRP A 406 9.35 3.93 -27.61
N ALA A 407 8.29 3.45 -26.96
CA ALA A 407 7.80 4.01 -25.69
C ALA A 407 8.70 3.62 -24.52
N ILE A 408 9.28 2.40 -24.54
CA ILE A 408 10.32 1.98 -23.58
C ILE A 408 11.57 2.86 -23.73
N GLU A 409 12.02 3.12 -24.96
CA GLU A 409 13.14 4.02 -25.22
C GLU A 409 12.85 5.47 -24.79
N LYS A 410 11.64 5.97 -25.09
CA LYS A 410 11.18 7.29 -24.63
C LYS A 410 11.17 7.35 -23.09
N MET A 411 10.72 6.28 -22.42
CA MET A 411 10.70 6.19 -20.97
C MET A 411 12.09 6.20 -20.37
N ALA A 412 13.04 5.46 -20.96
CA ALA A 412 14.43 5.46 -20.52
C ALA A 412 15.06 6.86 -20.61
N LYS A 413 14.85 7.55 -21.75
CA LYS A 413 15.30 8.94 -21.94
C LYS A 413 14.65 9.91 -20.95
N SER A 414 13.34 9.76 -20.73
CA SER A 414 12.57 10.54 -19.75
C SER A 414 13.13 10.36 -18.34
N PHE A 415 13.35 9.11 -17.93
CA PHE A 415 13.94 8.77 -16.63
C PHE A 415 15.36 9.34 -16.48
N ALA A 416 16.25 9.12 -17.47
CA ALA A 416 17.62 9.62 -17.44
C ALA A 416 17.67 11.15 -17.29
N ARG A 417 16.83 11.88 -18.05
CA ARG A 417 16.70 13.33 -17.95
C ARG A 417 16.17 13.77 -16.59
N ALA A 418 15.13 13.10 -16.08
CA ALA A 418 14.51 13.42 -14.80
C ALA A 418 15.45 13.16 -13.63
N ALA A 419 16.20 12.05 -13.65
CA ALA A 419 17.23 11.74 -12.65
C ALA A 419 18.41 12.72 -12.73
N ALA A 420 18.85 13.10 -13.93
CA ALA A 420 19.93 14.06 -14.13
C ALA A 420 19.59 15.47 -13.60
N ALA A 421 18.32 15.89 -13.67
CA ALA A 421 17.87 17.19 -13.20
C ALA A 421 18.14 17.45 -11.70
N PHE A 422 18.38 16.40 -10.91
CA PHE A 422 18.62 16.49 -9.47
C PHE A 422 20.02 15.96 -9.06
N GLN A 423 20.94 15.79 -10.02
CA GLN A 423 22.30 15.30 -9.74
C GLN A 423 23.17 16.27 -8.93
N ASN A 424 22.92 17.59 -9.02
CA ASN A 424 23.67 18.60 -8.28
C ASN A 424 23.03 18.96 -6.93
N ASP A 425 21.82 18.45 -6.66
CA ASP A 425 21.06 18.71 -5.43
C ASP A 425 21.42 17.73 -4.31
N ILE A 426 22.45 16.88 -4.49
CA ILE A 426 22.94 15.88 -3.52
C ILE A 426 23.58 16.59 -2.30
N ALA A 427 22.79 17.35 -1.57
CA ALA A 427 23.03 17.55 -0.16
C ALA A 427 22.69 16.22 0.53
N PRO A 428 23.53 15.71 1.44
CA PRO A 428 23.17 14.54 2.21
C PRO A 428 21.84 14.84 2.90
N TYR A 429 20.84 13.99 2.66
CA TYR A 429 19.64 13.96 3.48
C TYR A 429 20.11 13.57 4.89
N LYS A 430 20.48 14.57 5.69
CA LYS A 430 20.63 14.41 7.13
C LYS A 430 19.26 13.97 7.60
N CYS A 431 19.21 12.76 8.14
CA CYS A 431 18.09 12.27 8.91
C CYS A 431 17.88 13.28 10.05
N ALA A 432 17.00 14.25 9.82
CA ALA A 432 16.46 15.04 10.90
C ALA A 432 15.66 14.04 11.73
N ASN A 433 16.03 13.92 13.01
CA ASN A 433 15.27 13.22 14.02
C ASN A 433 13.82 13.69 13.99
N ASP A 434 12.99 13.05 13.18
CA ASP A 434 11.57 13.35 13.15
C ASP A 434 10.84 12.12 13.64
N GLN A 435 10.49 12.22 14.92
CA GLN A 435 9.37 11.56 15.59
C GLN A 435 8.04 11.92 14.91
N LEU A 436 7.95 11.79 13.58
CA LEU A 436 6.72 11.92 12.82
C LEU A 436 6.05 10.54 12.84
N SER A 437 5.01 10.42 13.68
CA SER A 437 4.20 9.23 13.81
C SER A 437 3.70 8.73 12.43
N VAL A 438 4.22 7.58 12.03
CA VAL A 438 4.02 6.94 10.72
C VAL A 438 2.67 6.20 10.62
N ASN A 439 1.61 6.70 11.29
CA ASN A 439 0.34 5.97 11.36
C ASN A 439 -0.79 6.57 10.51
N GLY A 440 -0.59 7.74 9.89
CA GLY A 440 -1.63 8.38 9.06
C GLY A 440 -2.95 8.60 9.81
N GLN A 441 -2.88 8.71 11.13
CA GLN A 441 -3.98 8.97 12.06
C GLN A 441 -3.56 10.11 12.99
N TRP A 442 -4.53 10.83 13.56
CA TRP A 442 -4.24 11.81 14.60
C TRP A 442 -3.57 11.12 15.80
N ASN A 443 -2.53 11.75 16.36
CA ASN A 443 -1.79 11.24 17.53
C ASN A 443 -2.70 11.02 18.75
N THR A 444 -3.76 11.81 18.87
CA THR A 444 -4.78 11.68 19.90
C THR A 444 -6.14 11.53 19.25
N SER A 445 -7.02 10.74 19.85
CA SER A 445 -8.43 10.67 19.44
C SER A 445 -9.13 12.03 19.63
N ILE A 446 -10.27 12.23 18.96
CA ILE A 446 -11.17 13.30 19.37
C ILE A 446 -11.69 12.97 20.77
N PHE A 447 -11.70 13.96 21.67
CA PHE A 447 -11.81 13.80 23.14
C PHE A 447 -10.56 13.30 23.87
N GLY A 448 -9.46 13.00 23.17
CA GLY A 448 -8.17 12.71 23.81
C GLY A 448 -7.61 13.87 24.64
N CYS A 449 -8.17 15.08 24.51
CA CYS A 449 -7.89 16.22 25.37
C CYS A 449 -8.22 15.97 26.86
N PHE A 450 -9.08 15.00 27.18
CA PHE A 450 -9.32 14.58 28.56
C PHE A 450 -8.22 13.69 29.14
N ASN A 451 -7.37 13.10 28.30
CA ASN A 451 -6.23 12.31 28.77
C ASN A 451 -5.06 13.20 29.21
N ASP A 452 -4.92 14.38 28.60
CA ASP A 452 -3.96 15.42 28.95
C ASP A 452 -4.69 16.77 29.12
N ILE A 453 -5.55 16.86 30.15
CA ILE A 453 -6.33 18.08 30.47
C ILE A 453 -5.42 19.30 30.57
N TYR A 454 -4.21 19.10 31.07
CA TYR A 454 -3.20 20.13 31.24
C TYR A 454 -1.90 19.79 30.49
N PRO A 455 -1.35 20.71 29.67
CA PRO A 455 -1.90 22.02 29.29
C PRO A 455 -2.87 21.98 28.09
N ASN A 456 -2.99 20.84 27.41
CA ASN A 456 -3.60 20.75 26.07
C ASN A 456 -5.11 21.06 26.04
N GLY A 457 -5.88 20.47 26.96
CA GLY A 457 -7.32 20.75 27.07
C GLY A 457 -7.63 22.18 27.52
N LEU A 458 -7.03 22.62 28.63
CA LEU A 458 -7.28 23.94 29.22
C LEU A 458 -6.84 25.10 28.30
N MET A 459 -5.68 24.99 27.64
CA MET A 459 -5.23 26.06 26.73
C MET A 459 -6.07 26.15 25.46
N SER A 460 -6.61 25.03 24.98
CA SER A 460 -7.53 25.03 23.84
C SER A 460 -8.88 25.66 24.18
N ILE A 461 -9.27 25.68 25.45
CA ILE A 461 -10.52 26.30 25.93
C ILE A 461 -10.31 27.78 26.27
N PHE A 462 -9.29 28.10 27.06
CA PHE A 462 -9.08 29.46 27.59
C PHE A 462 -8.21 30.35 26.70
N CYS A 463 -7.39 29.76 25.83
CA CYS A 463 -6.47 30.48 24.93
C CYS A 463 -6.45 29.89 23.52
N PRO A 464 -7.61 29.75 22.83
CA PRO A 464 -7.69 29.12 21.51
C PRO A 464 -6.88 29.87 20.45
N CYS A 465 -6.77 31.20 20.56
CA CYS A 465 -5.99 32.04 19.63
C CYS A 465 -4.48 31.78 19.73
N ILE A 466 -3.95 31.59 20.94
CA ILE A 466 -2.53 31.27 21.16
C ILE A 466 -2.25 29.84 20.65
N SER A 467 -3.15 28.91 20.96
CA SER A 467 -3.05 27.52 20.50
C SER A 467 -3.03 27.42 18.97
N LEU A 468 -4.00 28.05 18.30
CA LEU A 468 -4.08 28.08 16.84
C LEU A 468 -2.91 28.84 16.22
N GLY A 469 -2.49 29.96 16.80
CA GLY A 469 -1.35 30.74 16.31
C GLY A 469 -0.05 29.93 16.32
N LYS A 470 0.21 29.17 17.39
CA LYS A 470 1.38 28.29 17.48
C LYS A 470 1.29 27.09 16.54
N VAL A 471 0.11 26.48 16.39
CA VAL A 471 -0.15 25.42 15.40
C VAL A 471 0.13 25.94 13.99
N SER A 472 -0.42 27.11 13.63
CA SER A 472 -0.21 27.78 12.34
C SER A 472 1.26 28.06 12.08
N GLN A 473 1.99 28.58 13.06
CA GLN A 473 3.43 28.82 12.94
C GLN A 473 4.21 27.52 12.71
N ARG A 474 3.87 26.44 13.43
CA ARG A 474 4.51 25.12 13.26
C ARG A 474 4.30 24.56 11.86
N ILE A 475 3.18 24.86 11.22
CA ILE A 475 2.91 24.44 9.83
C ILE A 475 3.27 25.48 8.76
N GLY A 476 4.05 26.53 9.11
CA GLY A 476 4.59 27.51 8.17
C GLY A 476 3.62 28.62 7.74
N ILE A 477 2.51 28.80 8.46
CA ILE A 477 1.49 29.82 8.16
C ILE A 477 1.75 31.06 9.03
N SER A 478 2.19 32.17 8.43
CA SER A 478 2.47 33.43 9.13
C SER A 478 1.25 34.36 9.12
N PHE A 479 0.54 34.49 10.25
CA PHE A 479 -0.58 35.43 10.42
C PHE A 479 -0.63 36.11 11.81
N PRO A 480 0.45 36.74 12.31
CA PRO A 480 0.49 37.23 13.69
C PRO A 480 -0.55 38.32 14.01
N LYS A 481 -1.03 39.09 13.02
CA LYS A 481 -1.98 40.20 13.24
C LYS A 481 -3.46 39.81 13.19
N VAL A 482 -3.81 38.65 12.63
CA VAL A 482 -5.21 38.21 12.43
C VAL A 482 -5.76 37.42 13.63
N PHE A 483 -4.90 36.73 14.40
CA PHE A 483 -5.32 35.95 15.57
C PHE A 483 -5.64 36.77 16.81
N VAL A 484 -4.96 37.90 17.02
CA VAL A 484 -5.30 38.84 18.10
C VAL A 484 -6.68 39.45 17.85
N GLY A 485 -6.99 39.78 16.59
CA GLY A 485 -8.32 40.20 16.16
C GLY A 485 -9.37 39.12 16.40
N LEU A 486 -9.17 37.90 15.88
CA LEU A 486 -10.14 36.79 16.02
C LEU A 486 -10.40 36.37 17.48
N GLY A 487 -9.38 36.40 18.35
CA GLY A 487 -9.54 36.11 19.78
C GLY A 487 -10.37 37.17 20.51
N LEU A 488 -10.13 38.46 20.22
CA LEU A 488 -10.95 39.57 20.74
C LEU A 488 -12.39 39.50 20.19
N LEU A 489 -12.57 39.05 18.94
CA LEU A 489 -13.87 38.92 18.29
C LEU A 489 -14.70 37.73 18.80
N TRP A 490 -14.04 36.64 19.20
CA TRP A 490 -14.69 35.47 19.80
C TRP A 490 -15.12 35.75 21.25
N LEU A 491 -14.27 36.43 22.04
CA LEU A 491 -14.61 36.92 23.37
C LEU A 491 -15.70 37.99 23.32
N SER A 492 -15.65 38.91 22.34
CA SER A 492 -16.73 39.88 22.15
C SER A 492 -18.02 39.18 21.75
N GLY A 493 -18.02 38.22 20.82
CA GLY A 493 -19.23 37.48 20.43
C GLY A 493 -19.94 36.78 21.61
N ILE A 494 -19.18 36.20 22.54
CA ILE A 494 -19.73 35.58 23.76
C ILE A 494 -20.25 36.63 24.74
N LEU A 495 -19.54 37.75 24.93
CA LEU A 495 -20.00 38.87 25.76
C LEU A 495 -21.27 39.52 25.19
N PHE A 496 -21.33 39.69 23.88
CA PHE A 496 -22.48 40.25 23.15
C PHE A 496 -23.73 39.35 23.23
N TRP A 497 -23.56 38.04 23.39
CA TRP A 497 -24.68 37.09 23.54
C TRP A 497 -25.26 37.04 24.96
N ASN A 498 -24.50 37.47 25.97
CA ASN A 498 -24.86 37.36 27.39
C ASN A 498 -25.13 38.71 28.07
N LEU A 499 -24.93 39.84 27.39
CA LEU A 499 -25.26 41.18 27.90
C LEU A 499 -26.66 41.58 27.44
N ASP A 500 -27.63 41.54 28.36
CA ASP A 500 -28.94 42.15 28.17
C ASP A 500 -28.77 43.67 27.99
N GLY A 501 -29.16 44.18 26.82
CA GLY A 501 -29.16 45.61 26.52
C GLY A 501 -28.51 46.02 25.20
N ILE A 502 -27.90 45.09 24.46
CA ILE A 502 -27.35 45.40 23.13
C ILE A 502 -28.47 45.29 22.10
N GLU A 503 -28.68 46.35 21.32
CA GLU A 503 -29.69 46.37 20.26
C GLU A 503 -29.54 45.16 19.32
N LYS A 504 -30.69 44.57 18.94
CA LYS A 504 -30.77 43.48 17.94
C LYS A 504 -30.01 43.80 16.64
N SER A 505 -29.80 45.09 16.37
CA SER A 505 -28.99 45.69 15.31
C SER A 505 -27.54 45.18 15.22
N PHE A 506 -26.96 44.57 16.26
CA PHE A 506 -25.55 44.12 16.27
C PHE A 506 -25.36 42.59 16.30
N TRP A 507 -26.44 41.80 16.35
CA TRP A 507 -26.37 40.34 16.44
C TRP A 507 -25.79 39.67 15.19
N TRP A 508 -26.04 40.25 14.02
CA TRP A 508 -25.47 39.77 12.75
C TRP A 508 -23.94 39.90 12.72
N LEU A 509 -23.39 40.95 13.34
CA LEU A 509 -21.96 41.16 13.43
C LEU A 509 -21.31 40.10 14.32
N GLY A 510 -21.87 39.85 15.51
CA GLY A 510 -21.40 38.77 16.38
C GLY A 510 -21.46 37.38 15.72
N THR A 511 -22.55 37.09 15.02
CA THR A 511 -22.74 35.83 14.29
C THR A 511 -21.71 35.67 13.16
N PHE A 512 -21.51 36.72 12.35
CA PHE A 512 -20.52 36.73 11.28
C PHE A 512 -19.09 36.44 11.79
N LEU A 513 -18.74 37.03 12.94
CA LEU A 513 -17.42 36.86 13.55
C LEU A 513 -17.18 35.44 14.08
N VAL A 514 -18.20 34.81 14.68
CA VAL A 514 -18.14 33.41 15.11
C VAL A 514 -17.98 32.47 13.91
N LEU A 515 -18.72 32.71 12.82
CA LEU A 515 -18.60 31.94 11.59
C LEU A 515 -17.22 32.08 10.94
N MET A 516 -16.64 33.28 10.96
CA MET A 516 -15.29 33.53 10.46
C MET A 516 -14.23 32.81 11.31
N ALA A 517 -14.33 32.84 12.63
CA ALA A 517 -13.44 32.11 13.53
C ALA A 517 -13.51 30.59 13.31
N PHE A 518 -14.73 30.05 13.14
CA PHE A 518 -14.95 28.65 12.80
C PHE A 518 -14.29 28.28 11.46
N ALA A 519 -14.51 29.09 10.41
CA ALA A 519 -13.93 28.86 9.09
C ALA A 519 -12.39 28.82 9.13
N VAL A 520 -11.77 29.71 9.91
CA VAL A 520 -10.31 29.73 10.10
C VAL A 520 -9.84 28.48 10.84
N SER A 521 -10.49 28.08 11.93
CA SER A 521 -10.14 26.86 12.66
C SER A 521 -10.26 25.61 11.79
N LEU A 522 -11.33 25.51 11.00
CA LEU A 522 -11.54 24.43 10.04
C LEU A 522 -10.44 24.39 8.97
N TRP A 523 -10.11 25.55 8.41
CA TRP A 523 -9.05 25.67 7.41
C TRP A 523 -7.68 25.24 7.95
N ILE A 524 -7.33 25.64 9.18
CA ILE A 524 -6.09 25.21 9.84
C ILE A 524 -6.09 23.71 10.07
N ARG A 525 -7.21 23.13 10.52
CA ARG A 525 -7.35 21.69 10.70
C ARG A 525 -7.11 20.90 9.43
N MET A 526 -7.72 21.34 8.33
CA MET A 526 -7.49 20.74 7.02
C MET A 526 -6.00 20.84 6.63
N LYS A 527 -5.36 21.99 6.88
CA LYS A 527 -3.94 22.18 6.59
C LYS A 527 -3.04 21.28 7.43
N VAL A 528 -3.29 21.14 8.73
CA VAL A 528 -2.60 20.17 9.60
C VAL A 528 -2.80 18.75 9.08
N ARG A 529 -4.05 18.36 8.76
CA ARG A 529 -4.34 17.02 8.24
C ARG A 529 -3.55 16.72 6.96
N ILE A 530 -3.53 17.66 6.02
CA ILE A 530 -2.80 17.53 4.75
C ILE A 530 -1.29 17.50 5.00
N ALA A 531 -0.77 18.43 5.80
CA ALA A 531 0.66 18.54 6.10
C ALA A 531 1.24 17.27 6.74
N PHE A 532 0.48 16.63 7.63
CA PHE A 532 0.90 15.41 8.33
C PHE A 532 0.36 14.13 7.68
N GLN A 533 -0.22 14.20 6.47
CA GLN A 533 -0.79 13.05 5.73
C GLN A 533 -1.77 12.20 6.57
N ILE A 534 -2.58 12.85 7.40
CA ILE A 534 -3.57 12.20 8.26
C ILE A 534 -4.81 11.83 7.43
N ARG A 535 -5.29 10.60 7.59
CA ARG A 535 -6.52 10.11 6.94
C ARG A 535 -7.74 10.87 7.45
N GLY A 536 -8.59 11.32 6.53
CA GLY A 536 -9.85 11.99 6.82
C GLY A 536 -10.39 12.73 5.61
N SER A 537 -11.65 13.11 5.66
CA SER A 537 -12.35 13.91 4.66
C SER A 537 -12.61 15.33 5.15
N PHE A 538 -13.01 16.22 4.22
CA PHE A 538 -13.53 17.53 4.60
C PHE A 538 -14.72 17.42 5.57
N CYS A 539 -15.61 16.45 5.36
CA CYS A 539 -16.75 16.22 6.24
C CYS A 539 -16.31 15.89 7.66
N ASP A 540 -15.28 15.05 7.81
CA ASP A 540 -14.72 14.72 9.12
C ASP A 540 -14.13 15.96 9.80
N ASP A 541 -13.38 16.78 9.06
CA ASP A 541 -12.80 18.02 9.60
C ASP A 541 -13.88 19.04 10.00
N PHE A 542 -14.94 19.15 9.19
CA PHE A 542 -16.09 20.01 9.43
C PHE A 542 -16.82 19.59 10.71
N PHE A 543 -17.25 18.34 10.81
CA PHE A 543 -18.01 17.86 11.96
C PHE A 543 -17.21 17.90 13.25
N ASN A 544 -15.93 17.55 13.20
CA ASN A 544 -15.05 17.60 14.37
C ASN A 544 -14.80 19.03 14.84
N SER A 545 -14.62 19.97 13.91
CA SER A 545 -14.41 21.39 14.26
C SER A 545 -15.70 22.08 14.71
N PHE A 546 -16.86 21.64 14.21
CA PHE A 546 -18.16 22.27 14.50
C PHE A 546 -18.74 21.79 15.82
N PHE A 547 -18.72 20.47 16.07
CA PHE A 547 -19.33 19.90 17.28
C PHE A 547 -18.40 19.87 18.50
N CYS A 548 -17.08 19.81 18.33
CA CYS A 548 -16.12 19.98 19.44
C CYS A 548 -14.90 20.83 19.05
N PRO A 549 -15.04 22.17 18.96
CA PRO A 549 -13.95 23.05 18.54
C PRO A 549 -12.73 22.98 19.46
N CYS A 550 -12.91 22.89 20.78
CA CYS A 550 -11.79 22.79 21.72
C CYS A 550 -11.03 21.47 21.58
N CYS A 551 -11.72 20.33 21.39
CA CYS A 551 -11.09 19.03 21.12
C CYS A 551 -10.29 19.07 19.81
N SER A 552 -10.85 19.72 18.79
CA SER A 552 -10.24 19.85 17.48
C SER A 552 -8.91 20.62 17.56
N ILE A 553 -8.90 21.74 18.31
CA ILE A 553 -7.69 22.54 18.55
C ILE A 553 -6.65 21.76 19.36
N ALA A 554 -7.06 21.08 20.43
CA ALA A 554 -6.17 20.28 21.26
C ALA A 554 -5.53 19.12 20.49
N GLN A 555 -6.29 18.48 19.59
CA GLN A 555 -5.80 17.41 18.74
C GLN A 555 -4.75 17.93 17.73
N MET A 556 -4.99 19.10 17.14
CA MET A 556 -3.99 19.76 16.26
C MET A 556 -2.73 20.15 17.01
N ALA A 557 -2.87 20.68 18.23
CA ALA A 557 -1.74 21.10 19.05
C ALA A 557 -0.88 19.92 19.51
N ALA A 558 -1.50 18.79 19.86
CA ALA A 558 -0.81 17.53 20.14
C ALA A 558 -0.06 17.01 18.92
N GLN A 559 -0.71 17.05 17.74
CA GLN A 559 -0.10 16.60 16.48
C GLN A 559 1.14 17.41 16.10
N THR A 560 1.08 18.73 16.30
CA THR A 560 2.16 19.67 15.95
C THR A 560 3.19 19.86 17.08
N THR A 561 3.05 19.07 18.16
CA THR A 561 3.91 19.07 19.36
C THR A 561 4.11 20.46 19.95
N VAL A 562 3.05 21.28 19.92
CA VAL A 562 3.05 22.65 20.47
C VAL A 562 3.15 22.64 22.00
N TYR A 563 2.73 21.55 22.65
CA TYR A 563 2.72 21.39 24.10
C TYR A 563 3.48 20.14 24.55
N GLU A 564 4.14 20.22 25.71
CA GLU A 564 4.63 19.05 26.44
C GLU A 564 3.55 18.56 27.42
N SER A 565 3.31 17.25 27.46
CA SER A 565 2.45 16.66 28.49
C SER A 565 3.04 16.98 29.88
N ARG A 566 2.21 17.52 30.79
CA ARG A 566 2.51 17.77 32.21
C ARG A 566 3.42 18.96 32.60
N LYS A 567 3.68 19.94 31.72
CA LYS A 567 4.35 21.21 32.09
C LYS A 567 3.61 22.47 31.59
N CYS A 568 3.27 23.44 32.46
CA CYS A 568 3.01 24.84 32.03
C CYS A 568 4.34 25.53 31.80
N SER A 569 4.95 25.29 30.65
CA SER A 569 5.94 26.24 30.14
C SER A 569 5.65 26.45 28.68
N PHE A 570 5.49 27.70 28.27
CA PHE A 570 5.59 28.04 26.87
C PHE A 570 7.03 27.72 26.45
N LYS A 571 7.23 26.69 25.62
CA LYS A 571 8.50 26.59 24.89
C LYS A 571 8.69 27.88 24.10
N ASP A 572 9.93 28.35 24.03
CA ASP A 572 10.38 29.29 22.99
C ASP A 572 9.87 28.80 21.63
N THR A 573 9.52 29.73 20.75
CA THR A 573 8.92 29.45 19.44
C THR A 573 9.73 28.39 18.70
N LEU A 574 9.21 27.14 18.72
CA LEU A 574 9.79 26.03 17.98
C LEU A 574 9.79 26.38 16.49
N PRO A 575 10.84 26.01 15.75
CA PRO A 575 10.89 26.27 14.31
C PRO A 575 9.70 25.60 13.61
N ALA A 576 9.27 26.19 12.49
CA ALA A 576 8.30 25.55 11.62
C ALA A 576 8.82 24.18 11.18
N PHE A 577 7.92 23.20 11.02
CA PHE A 577 8.28 21.96 10.33
C PHE A 577 8.64 22.30 8.89
N ASN A 578 9.69 21.68 8.35
CA ASN A 578 10.00 21.72 6.92
C ASN A 578 8.98 20.85 6.17
N LEU A 579 7.76 21.35 6.05
CA LEU A 579 6.68 20.74 5.30
C LEU A 579 6.83 21.16 3.85
N ALA A 580 7.59 20.37 3.08
CA ALA A 580 7.74 20.50 1.63
C ALA A 580 6.59 19.80 0.89
#